data_AF-A0A1J5FK94-F1
#
_entry.id   AF-A0A1J5FK94-F1
#
_cell.length_a   1.000
_cell.length_b   1.000
_cell.length_c   1.000
_cell.angle_alpha   90.00
_cell.angle_beta   90.00
_cell.angle_gamma   90.00
#
_symmetry.space_group_name_H-M   'P 1'
#
loop_
_entity.id
_entity.type
_entity.pdbx_description
1 polymer ?
#
loop_
_entity_poly.entity_id
_entity_poly.type
_entity_poly.pdbx_seq_one_letter_code
_entity_poly.pdbx_strand_id
1 'polypeptide(L)'
;MKKIGLDIVLGSRFVKQSIDDTLLAKVIKNSGRVIVSSIAGRIEKQNKNFVTDSISYPATKLLTENISTGHINFISADDIVIPLRIDLFGRTEKAFALQLSDKKEGKQNDLHVNFISSQNKLTQYSLFGFFDAVENDEIYLENKIVIVGFTGAQFLTGIETAYDDNISNAALQAFAVDNLLRNRFTNINFIFLSALVFIVSLAAFVLWQTFKFGKPIIIYPLYFVSFFIFSYVLFGLLDVRLAYSIMLLPLFFLFISDFVFWVYDKQLELTGLKKEEEILETLLFKKELELKRFENELKVASGKEALLCVKKIKSLKNEIDARHSKLNFEEIVLELLRSRNFSQSSFNEITEEIGVISGKVISEYFSGAVLKSYVENNFDEEKTAKWISTSNDEEVNKRVKTKLKLFIREIESNIKKENKNNFELLKEKFKSKYKNLPRKFHPYLDEIIRKLISGL
;
A
#
# COMPACT_ATOMS: atom_id res chain seq x y z
N MET A 1 39.12 -35.95 -6.98
CA MET A 1 37.71 -35.75 -7.40
C MET A 1 36.77 -36.65 -6.63
N LYS A 2 35.69 -36.09 -6.08
CA LYS A 2 34.61 -36.83 -5.41
C LYS A 2 33.72 -37.53 -6.44
N LYS A 3 33.16 -36.75 -7.37
CA LYS A 3 32.32 -37.22 -8.48
C LYS A 3 32.53 -36.39 -9.74
N ILE A 4 32.26 -37.01 -10.88
CA ILE A 4 32.31 -36.37 -12.20
C ILE A 4 30.94 -36.55 -12.85
N GLY A 5 30.31 -35.46 -13.25
CA GLY A 5 29.10 -35.46 -14.04
C GLY A 5 29.42 -35.21 -15.51
N LEU A 6 28.96 -36.09 -16.39
CA LEU A 6 29.00 -35.87 -17.84
C LEU A 6 27.60 -35.43 -18.29
N ASP A 7 27.42 -34.12 -18.44
CA ASP A 7 26.23 -33.48 -19.01
C ASP A 7 26.30 -33.41 -20.54
N ILE A 8 26.68 -34.54 -21.14
CA ILE A 8 26.80 -34.69 -22.60
C ILE A 8 26.07 -35.97 -22.96
N VAL A 9 24.94 -35.82 -23.66
CA VAL A 9 24.21 -36.98 -24.16
C VAL A 9 24.86 -37.46 -25.43
N LEU A 10 25.66 -38.53 -25.30
CA LEU A 10 26.20 -39.28 -26.42
C LEU A 10 25.04 -40.07 -27.06
N GLY A 11 24.43 -39.48 -28.08
CA GLY A 11 23.26 -40.03 -28.75
C GLY A 11 23.55 -41.38 -29.42
N SER A 12 22.60 -42.31 -29.31
CA SER A 12 22.68 -43.66 -29.88
C SER A 12 22.58 -43.73 -31.41
N ARG A 13 22.31 -42.60 -32.10
CA ARG A 13 22.05 -42.58 -33.55
C ARG A 13 23.28 -42.75 -34.44
N PHE A 14 24.48 -42.78 -33.88
CA PHE A 14 25.72 -43.04 -34.63
C PHE A 14 26.46 -44.27 -34.09
N VAL A 15 25.93 -45.45 -34.39
CA VAL A 15 26.46 -46.80 -34.03
C VAL A 15 27.85 -47.10 -34.64
N LYS A 16 28.54 -46.12 -35.25
CA LYS A 16 29.85 -46.33 -35.90
C LYS A 16 31.07 -46.13 -34.98
N GLN A 17 30.91 -45.77 -33.70
CA GLN A 17 32.03 -45.58 -32.75
C GLN A 17 32.10 -46.67 -31.66
N SER A 18 31.83 -47.94 -32.00
CA SER A 18 31.69 -49.02 -31.01
C SER A 18 32.94 -49.28 -30.16
N ILE A 19 34.15 -49.05 -30.69
CA ILE A 19 35.41 -49.28 -29.96
C ILE A 19 35.62 -48.20 -28.90
N ASP A 20 35.44 -46.94 -29.27
CA ASP A 20 35.63 -45.79 -28.36
C ASP A 20 34.56 -45.77 -27.26
N ASP A 21 33.30 -46.10 -27.60
CA ASP A 21 32.22 -46.20 -26.62
C ASP A 21 32.45 -47.33 -25.61
N THR A 22 33.02 -48.46 -26.06
CA THR A 22 33.37 -49.58 -25.17
C THR A 22 34.52 -49.21 -24.25
N LEU A 23 35.54 -48.51 -24.77
CA LEU A 23 36.66 -48.02 -23.97
C LEU A 23 36.17 -47.01 -22.92
N LEU A 24 35.36 -46.04 -23.34
CA LEU A 24 34.77 -45.03 -22.47
C LEU A 24 33.89 -45.66 -21.40
N ALA A 25 33.02 -46.60 -21.76
CA ALA A 25 32.19 -47.34 -20.81
C ALA A 25 33.04 -48.10 -19.78
N LYS A 26 34.14 -48.73 -20.21
CA LYS A 26 35.10 -49.41 -19.32
C LYS A 26 35.79 -48.44 -18.37
N VAL A 27 36.23 -47.28 -18.85
CA VAL A 27 36.87 -46.23 -18.02
C VAL A 27 35.87 -45.68 -16.99
N ILE A 28 34.66 -45.33 -17.43
CA ILE A 28 33.57 -44.85 -16.57
C ILE A 28 33.26 -45.87 -15.47
N LYS A 29 33.07 -47.14 -15.86
CA LYS A 29 32.79 -48.24 -14.93
C LYS A 29 33.91 -48.42 -13.91
N ASN A 30 35.16 -48.46 -14.36
CA ASN A 30 36.32 -48.65 -13.48
C ASN A 30 36.50 -47.49 -12.50
N SER A 31 36.11 -46.27 -12.88
CA SER A 31 36.21 -45.11 -11.99
C SER A 31 35.24 -45.19 -10.80
N GLY A 32 34.04 -45.75 -11.00
CA GLY A 32 32.95 -45.76 -10.02
C GLY A 32 32.45 -44.38 -9.57
N ARG A 33 32.97 -43.28 -10.16
CA ARG A 33 32.73 -41.89 -9.72
C ARG A 33 32.07 -41.02 -10.79
N VAL A 34 31.84 -41.57 -11.98
CA VAL A 34 31.26 -40.86 -13.11
C VAL A 34 29.75 -41.13 -13.17
N ILE A 35 28.97 -40.06 -13.22
CA ILE A 35 27.53 -40.07 -13.50
C ILE A 35 27.33 -39.53 -14.91
N VAL A 36 26.57 -40.24 -15.74
CA VAL A 36 26.27 -39.80 -17.11
C VAL A 36 24.84 -39.29 -17.20
N SER A 37 24.61 -38.19 -17.93
CA SER A 37 23.29 -37.63 -18.10
C SER A 37 22.38 -38.54 -18.93
N SER A 38 21.10 -38.58 -18.54
CA SER A 38 19.98 -39.12 -19.32
C SER A 38 18.97 -38.01 -19.60
N ILE A 39 18.16 -38.17 -20.65
CA ILE A 39 17.11 -37.20 -21.00
C ILE A 39 15.78 -37.93 -20.99
N ALA A 40 14.87 -37.50 -20.13
CA ALA A 40 13.47 -37.88 -20.17
C ALA A 40 12.74 -37.13 -21.31
N GLY A 41 11.71 -37.75 -21.87
CA GLY A 41 10.82 -37.14 -22.85
C GLY A 41 9.86 -36.15 -22.19
N ARG A 42 8.56 -36.29 -22.48
CA ARG A 42 7.55 -35.44 -21.82
C ARG A 42 7.47 -35.83 -20.35
N ILE A 43 7.52 -34.85 -19.45
CA ILE A 43 7.38 -35.07 -18.01
C ILE A 43 6.05 -34.50 -17.55
N GLU A 44 5.26 -35.32 -16.85
CA GLU A 44 3.99 -34.92 -16.26
C GLU A 44 4.01 -35.16 -14.75
N LYS A 45 3.49 -34.20 -13.99
CA LYS A 45 3.31 -34.36 -12.54
C LYS A 45 1.97 -35.07 -12.28
N GLN A 46 2.02 -36.30 -11.81
CA GLN A 46 0.87 -37.08 -11.37
C GLN A 46 0.88 -37.21 -9.85
N ASN A 47 -0.04 -36.51 -9.18
CA ASN A 47 -0.04 -36.36 -7.72
C ASN A 47 1.27 -35.75 -7.21
N LYS A 48 2.08 -36.53 -6.49
CA LYS A 48 3.41 -36.13 -5.97
C LYS A 48 4.57 -36.67 -6.81
N ASN A 49 4.29 -37.49 -7.83
CA ASN A 49 5.32 -38.16 -8.62
C ASN A 49 5.43 -37.50 -9.99
N PHE A 50 6.62 -37.58 -10.58
CA PHE A 50 6.84 -37.18 -11.96
C PHE A 50 6.93 -38.43 -12.82
N VAL A 51 6.15 -38.47 -13.90
CA VAL A 51 6.09 -39.60 -14.83
C VAL A 51 6.55 -39.11 -16.19
N THR A 52 7.25 -39.97 -16.92
CA THR A 52 7.64 -39.69 -18.31
C THR A 52 7.22 -40.79 -19.26
N ASP A 53 7.05 -40.44 -20.52
CA ASP A 53 6.74 -41.37 -21.61
C ASP A 53 7.97 -42.15 -22.09
N SER A 54 9.17 -41.60 -21.90
CA SER A 54 10.41 -42.15 -22.43
C SER A 54 11.65 -41.62 -21.68
N ILE A 55 12.71 -42.44 -21.65
CA ILE A 55 14.04 -42.01 -21.16
C ILE A 55 15.08 -42.42 -22.20
N SER A 56 15.83 -41.44 -22.67
CA SER A 56 16.98 -41.62 -23.54
C SER A 56 18.25 -41.75 -22.69
N TYR A 57 18.82 -42.96 -22.70
CA TYR A 57 20.08 -43.25 -22.03
C TYR A 57 21.27 -43.05 -22.98
N PRO A 58 22.45 -42.69 -22.44
CA PRO A 58 23.68 -42.60 -23.23
C PRO A 58 24.10 -43.99 -23.73
N ALA A 59 24.76 -44.06 -24.88
CA ALA A 59 25.22 -45.33 -25.47
C ALA A 59 26.03 -46.18 -24.48
N THR A 60 26.88 -45.55 -23.65
CA THR A 60 27.68 -46.21 -22.62
C THR A 60 26.84 -47.00 -21.61
N LYS A 61 25.69 -46.48 -21.19
CA LYS A 61 24.74 -47.16 -20.29
C LYS A 61 24.08 -48.36 -20.96
N LEU A 62 23.79 -48.27 -22.26
CA LEU A 62 23.23 -49.38 -23.04
C LEU A 62 24.24 -50.52 -23.23
N LEU A 63 25.53 -50.20 -23.31
CA LEU A 63 26.62 -51.19 -23.38
C LEU A 63 26.95 -51.82 -22.02
N THR A 64 26.67 -51.12 -20.91
CA THR A 64 26.96 -51.61 -19.55
C THR A 64 25.89 -51.14 -18.55
N GLU A 65 25.01 -52.07 -18.14
CA GLU A 65 23.87 -51.77 -17.26
C GLU A 65 24.25 -51.14 -15.91
N ASN A 66 25.49 -51.33 -15.44
CA ASN A 66 25.95 -50.86 -14.13
C ASN A 66 26.48 -49.42 -14.09
N ILE A 67 26.41 -48.66 -15.19
CA ILE A 67 26.83 -47.25 -15.17
C ILE A 67 25.76 -46.41 -14.46
N SER A 68 26.15 -45.57 -13.51
CA SER A 68 25.21 -44.66 -12.85
C SER A 68 24.78 -43.54 -13.79
N THR A 69 23.48 -43.34 -13.92
CA THR A 69 22.88 -42.28 -14.73
C THR A 69 21.98 -41.39 -13.88
N GLY A 70 21.72 -40.19 -14.37
CA GLY A 70 20.68 -39.33 -13.83
C GLY A 70 20.16 -38.35 -14.87
N HIS A 71 18.87 -38.03 -14.77
CA HIS A 71 18.23 -37.18 -15.77
C HIS A 71 18.57 -35.69 -15.56
N ILE A 72 18.72 -34.95 -16.65
CA ILE A 72 19.05 -33.50 -16.61
C ILE A 72 17.82 -32.60 -16.79
N ASN A 73 16.65 -33.19 -16.95
CA ASN A 73 15.42 -32.45 -17.20
C ASN A 73 15.02 -31.53 -16.05
N PHE A 74 14.39 -30.42 -16.41
CA PHE A 74 13.73 -29.48 -15.53
C PHE A 74 12.36 -29.10 -16.13
N ILE A 75 11.49 -28.53 -15.30
CA ILE A 75 10.19 -27.98 -15.68
C ILE A 75 10.26 -26.47 -15.40
N SER A 76 9.91 -25.67 -16.41
CA SER A 76 9.90 -24.20 -16.33
C SER A 76 8.49 -23.70 -16.60
N ALA A 77 7.77 -23.32 -15.55
CA ALA A 77 6.49 -22.59 -15.67
C ALA A 77 6.65 -21.20 -15.06
N ASP A 78 6.73 -21.13 -13.72
CA ASP A 78 7.02 -19.90 -12.97
C ASP A 78 8.35 -19.97 -12.21
N ASP A 79 8.89 -21.18 -12.06
CA ASP A 79 10.15 -21.52 -11.38
C ASP A 79 10.88 -22.60 -12.18
N ILE A 80 12.20 -22.72 -11.95
CA ILE A 80 12.99 -23.85 -12.43
C ILE A 80 12.92 -24.98 -11.41
N VAL A 81 12.18 -26.02 -11.77
CA VAL A 81 11.93 -27.19 -10.91
C VAL A 81 12.60 -28.41 -11.52
N ILE A 82 13.50 -29.04 -10.77
CA ILE A 82 14.10 -30.32 -11.17
C ILE A 82 13.38 -31.44 -10.42
N PRO A 83 12.66 -32.33 -11.10
CA PRO A 83 12.17 -33.57 -10.48
C PRO A 83 13.36 -34.31 -9.88
N LEU A 84 13.32 -34.68 -8.60
CA LEU A 84 14.40 -35.48 -8.01
C LEU A 84 14.35 -36.93 -8.47
N ARG A 85 13.19 -37.37 -8.97
CA ARG A 85 12.93 -38.70 -9.49
C ARG A 85 11.83 -38.63 -10.55
N ILE A 86 12.02 -39.37 -11.63
CA ILE A 86 11.05 -39.58 -12.70
C ILE A 86 10.76 -41.08 -12.82
N ASP A 87 9.49 -41.44 -12.98
CA ASP A 87 9.02 -42.81 -13.19
C ASP A 87 8.69 -43.05 -14.68
N LEU A 88 9.12 -44.20 -15.19
CA LEU A 88 8.83 -44.75 -16.50
C LEU A 88 8.36 -46.20 -16.31
N PHE A 89 7.04 -46.39 -16.29
CA PHE A 89 6.40 -47.71 -16.18
C PHE A 89 6.96 -48.58 -15.04
N GLY A 90 7.22 -48.00 -13.87
CA GLY A 90 7.74 -48.69 -12.68
C GLY A 90 9.27 -48.70 -12.58
N ARG A 91 9.99 -48.20 -13.60
CA ARG A 91 11.43 -47.93 -13.52
C ARG A 91 11.65 -46.48 -13.19
N THR A 92 12.55 -46.19 -12.27
CA THR A 92 12.75 -44.81 -11.84
C THR A 92 14.16 -44.32 -12.05
N GLU A 93 14.28 -43.13 -12.62
CA GLU A 93 15.53 -42.45 -12.86
C GLU A 93 15.63 -41.25 -11.92
N LYS A 94 16.78 -41.09 -11.25
CA LYS A 94 17.02 -39.97 -10.33
C LYS A 94 17.53 -38.76 -11.08
N ALA A 95 17.39 -37.57 -10.51
CA ALA A 95 18.03 -36.37 -11.03
C ALA A 95 19.55 -36.53 -11.10
N PHE A 96 20.15 -35.99 -12.15
CA PHE A 96 21.60 -35.90 -12.32
C PHE A 96 22.27 -35.19 -11.14
N ALA A 97 21.73 -34.04 -10.72
CA ALA A 97 22.23 -33.30 -9.56
C ALA A 97 22.14 -34.11 -8.25
N LEU A 98 21.06 -34.90 -8.06
CA LEU A 98 20.90 -35.75 -6.89
C LEU A 98 21.96 -36.84 -6.84
N GLN A 99 22.19 -37.52 -7.97
CA GLN A 99 23.24 -38.53 -8.11
C GLN A 99 24.63 -37.95 -7.84
N LEU A 100 24.92 -36.73 -8.31
CA LEU A 100 26.21 -36.07 -8.06
C LEU A 100 26.39 -35.63 -6.60
N SER A 101 25.32 -35.26 -5.91
CA SER A 101 25.40 -34.75 -4.53
C SER A 101 25.67 -35.84 -3.48
N ASP A 102 25.41 -37.12 -3.78
CA ASP A 102 25.37 -38.24 -2.82
C ASP A 102 24.35 -38.09 -1.70
N LYS A 103 23.44 -37.11 -1.78
CA LYS A 103 22.37 -36.96 -0.80
C LYS A 103 21.35 -38.07 -0.97
N LYS A 104 20.87 -38.60 0.15
CA LYS A 104 19.70 -39.48 0.15
C LYS A 104 18.47 -38.67 -0.25
N GLU A 105 17.56 -39.34 -0.95
CA GLU A 105 16.24 -38.78 -1.24
C GLU A 105 15.57 -38.38 0.08
N GLY A 106 15.19 -37.10 0.16
CA GLY A 106 14.40 -36.59 1.27
C GLY A 106 12.91 -36.90 1.07
N LYS A 107 12.06 -36.21 1.83
CA LYS A 107 10.59 -36.26 1.64
C LYS A 107 10.11 -35.49 0.39
N GLN A 108 10.97 -34.70 -0.22
CA GLN A 108 10.66 -33.88 -1.38
C GLN A 108 10.96 -34.65 -2.67
N ASN A 109 10.06 -34.53 -3.64
CA ASN A 109 10.17 -35.21 -4.94
C ASN A 109 10.64 -34.26 -6.05
N ASP A 110 10.75 -32.97 -5.75
CA ASP A 110 11.20 -31.89 -6.62
C ASP A 110 12.19 -30.97 -5.89
N LEU A 111 13.02 -30.30 -6.68
CA LEU A 111 13.99 -29.31 -6.25
C LEU A 111 13.69 -27.98 -6.95
N HIS A 112 13.27 -26.97 -6.20
CA HIS A 112 13.16 -25.60 -6.71
C HIS A 112 14.54 -24.95 -6.64
N VAL A 113 15.16 -24.75 -7.81
CA VAL A 113 16.53 -24.25 -7.88
C VAL A 113 16.55 -22.78 -7.45
N ASN A 114 17.35 -22.50 -6.42
CA ASN A 114 17.65 -21.17 -5.94
C ASN A 114 18.98 -20.70 -6.57
N PHE A 115 18.88 -19.67 -7.41
CA PHE A 115 20.04 -19.01 -7.99
C PHE A 115 20.51 -17.93 -7.02
N ILE A 116 21.71 -18.10 -6.47
CA ILE A 116 22.28 -17.17 -5.49
C ILE A 116 23.32 -16.21 -6.10
N SER A 117 23.69 -16.45 -7.36
CA SER A 117 24.71 -15.69 -8.06
C SER A 117 24.67 -15.96 -9.55
N SER A 118 25.39 -15.12 -10.30
CA SER A 118 25.71 -15.39 -11.70
C SER A 118 26.50 -16.71 -11.85
N GLN A 119 26.28 -17.43 -12.95
CA GLN A 119 27.05 -18.62 -13.34
C GLN A 119 28.55 -18.35 -13.45
N ASN A 120 28.94 -17.09 -13.69
CA ASN A 120 30.36 -16.67 -13.76
C ASN A 120 31.07 -16.76 -12.40
N LYS A 121 30.34 -16.89 -11.28
CA LYS A 121 30.94 -17.18 -9.96
C LYS A 121 31.32 -18.65 -9.79
N LEU A 122 30.82 -19.54 -10.65
CA LEU A 122 31.28 -20.92 -10.69
C LEU A 122 32.68 -20.95 -11.31
N THR A 123 33.59 -21.75 -10.75
CA THR A 123 34.90 -21.97 -11.39
C THR A 123 34.68 -22.76 -12.67
N GLN A 124 34.91 -22.12 -13.81
CA GLN A 124 34.72 -22.69 -15.14
C GLN A 124 36.05 -22.76 -15.86
N TYR A 125 36.30 -23.87 -16.54
CA TYR A 125 37.44 -24.03 -17.44
C TYR A 125 36.92 -24.43 -18.81
N SER A 126 37.45 -23.80 -19.86
CA SER A 126 37.36 -24.39 -21.19
C SER A 126 38.14 -25.71 -21.19
N LEU A 127 37.86 -26.62 -22.11
CA LEU A 127 38.58 -27.90 -22.16
C LEU A 127 40.10 -27.69 -22.28
N PHE A 128 40.53 -26.75 -23.12
CA PHE A 128 41.93 -26.39 -23.27
C PHE A 128 42.51 -25.78 -21.99
N GLY A 129 41.80 -24.82 -21.38
CA GLY A 129 42.25 -24.19 -20.14
C GLY A 129 42.30 -25.17 -18.96
N PHE A 130 41.45 -26.19 -18.95
CA PHE A 130 41.52 -27.26 -17.95
C PHE A 130 42.78 -28.09 -18.12
N PHE A 131 43.14 -28.49 -19.35
CA PHE A 131 44.36 -29.27 -19.58
C PHE A 131 45.63 -28.49 -19.24
N ASP A 132 45.70 -27.23 -19.65
CA ASP A 132 46.82 -26.33 -19.31
C ASP A 132 46.98 -26.21 -17.79
N ALA A 133 45.88 -25.97 -17.07
CA ALA A 133 45.92 -25.81 -15.62
C ALA A 133 46.16 -27.14 -14.86
N VAL A 134 45.89 -28.30 -15.47
CA VAL A 134 46.32 -29.62 -14.94
C VAL A 134 47.81 -29.86 -15.19
N GLU A 135 48.32 -29.49 -16.36
CA GLU A 135 49.75 -29.63 -16.70
C GLU A 135 50.64 -28.73 -15.84
N ASN A 136 50.15 -27.54 -15.49
CA ASN A 136 50.85 -26.57 -14.63
C ASN A 136 50.59 -26.75 -13.12
N ASP A 137 49.93 -27.84 -12.70
CA ASP A 137 49.56 -28.12 -11.29
C ASP A 137 48.74 -27.01 -10.59
N GLU A 138 47.99 -26.21 -11.36
CA GLU A 138 47.21 -25.06 -10.85
C GLU A 138 45.82 -25.47 -10.32
N ILE A 139 45.36 -26.70 -10.59
CA ILE A 139 44.02 -27.17 -10.19
C ILE A 139 44.09 -28.24 -9.10
N TYR A 140 43.49 -27.93 -7.94
CA TYR A 140 43.25 -28.88 -6.87
C TYR A 140 41.83 -29.46 -6.91
N LEU A 141 41.69 -30.70 -7.43
CA LEU A 141 40.40 -31.38 -7.62
C LEU A 141 40.00 -32.34 -6.48
N GLU A 142 40.72 -32.33 -5.36
CA GLU A 142 40.39 -33.21 -4.23
C GLU A 142 39.04 -32.84 -3.61
N ASN A 143 38.19 -33.84 -3.38
CA ASN A 143 36.83 -33.67 -2.84
C ASN A 143 35.91 -32.71 -3.63
N LYS A 144 36.27 -32.36 -4.88
CA LYS A 144 35.43 -31.54 -5.77
C LYS A 144 34.47 -32.40 -6.59
N ILE A 145 33.32 -31.82 -6.92
CA ILE A 145 32.40 -32.32 -7.95
C ILE A 145 32.72 -31.55 -9.22
N VAL A 146 32.99 -32.26 -10.31
CA VAL A 146 33.28 -31.67 -11.62
C VAL A 146 32.12 -31.98 -12.54
N ILE A 147 31.60 -30.98 -13.25
CA ILE A 147 30.56 -31.17 -14.26
C ILE A 147 31.16 -30.79 -15.61
N VAL A 148 31.10 -31.71 -16.56
CA VAL A 148 31.57 -31.54 -17.93
C VAL A 148 30.34 -31.44 -18.82
N GLY A 149 30.18 -30.32 -19.51
CA GLY A 149 29.04 -30.07 -20.38
C GLY A 149 29.33 -28.96 -21.38
N PHE A 150 28.37 -28.68 -22.25
CA PHE A 150 28.47 -27.60 -23.22
C PHE A 150 27.88 -26.31 -22.68
N THR A 151 28.59 -25.20 -22.90
CA THR A 151 28.18 -23.85 -22.46
C THR A 151 27.99 -22.87 -23.63
N GLY A 152 28.16 -23.33 -24.88
CA GLY A 152 28.00 -22.49 -26.07
C GLY A 152 26.55 -22.02 -26.27
N ALA A 153 26.38 -20.87 -26.95
CA ALA A 153 25.08 -20.20 -27.12
C ALA A 153 23.94 -21.09 -27.67
N GLN A 154 24.29 -22.06 -28.52
CA GLN A 154 23.36 -23.04 -29.10
C GLN A 154 22.86 -24.13 -28.13
N PHE A 155 23.46 -24.23 -26.94
CA PHE A 155 23.13 -25.20 -25.89
C PHE A 155 22.58 -24.52 -24.62
N LEU A 156 22.22 -23.25 -24.75
CA LEU A 156 21.61 -22.50 -23.68
C LEU A 156 20.17 -22.96 -23.46
N THR A 157 19.76 -23.03 -22.19
CA THR A 157 18.44 -23.54 -21.80
C THR A 157 17.31 -22.56 -22.11
N GLY A 158 17.64 -21.29 -22.39
CA GLY A 158 16.67 -20.21 -22.51
C GLY A 158 16.12 -19.74 -21.16
N ILE A 159 16.74 -20.18 -20.06
CA ILE A 159 16.38 -19.77 -18.71
C ILE A 159 17.06 -18.45 -18.38
N GLU A 160 16.26 -17.42 -18.16
CA GLU A 160 16.72 -16.15 -17.59
C GLU A 160 16.60 -16.19 -16.06
N THR A 161 17.54 -15.56 -15.37
CA THR A 161 17.53 -15.41 -13.92
C THR A 161 17.80 -13.96 -13.53
N ALA A 162 17.67 -13.64 -12.24
CA ALA A 162 18.01 -12.32 -11.74
C ALA A 162 19.50 -11.93 -11.91
N TYR A 163 20.39 -12.89 -12.25
CA TYR A 163 21.83 -12.67 -12.34
C TYR A 163 22.41 -12.89 -13.73
N ASP A 164 21.74 -13.67 -14.57
CA ASP A 164 22.20 -14.03 -15.91
C ASP A 164 21.00 -14.06 -16.87
N ASP A 165 21.15 -13.44 -18.03
CA ASP A 165 20.14 -13.48 -19.11
C ASP A 165 19.95 -14.90 -19.66
N ASN A 166 20.98 -15.75 -19.56
CA ASN A 166 20.86 -17.13 -20.00
C ASN A 166 21.82 -18.05 -19.26
N ILE A 167 21.32 -19.19 -18.80
CA ILE A 167 22.09 -20.18 -18.06
C ILE A 167 22.33 -21.43 -18.93
N SER A 168 23.58 -21.88 -18.95
CA SER A 168 23.93 -23.17 -19.57
C SER A 168 23.38 -24.34 -18.75
N ASN A 169 23.04 -25.46 -19.41
CA ASN A 169 22.52 -26.62 -18.67
C ASN A 169 23.51 -27.14 -17.61
N ALA A 170 24.81 -27.11 -17.91
CA ALA A 170 25.85 -27.49 -16.95
C ALA A 170 25.85 -26.58 -15.71
N ALA A 171 25.69 -25.26 -15.88
CA ALA A 171 25.57 -24.32 -14.78
C ALA A 171 24.28 -24.54 -13.97
N LEU A 172 23.15 -24.82 -14.64
CA LEU A 172 21.90 -25.18 -13.97
C LEU A 172 22.09 -26.41 -13.06
N GLN A 173 22.70 -27.48 -13.58
CA GLN A 173 22.99 -28.67 -12.80
C GLN A 173 23.98 -28.37 -11.66
N ALA A 174 24.96 -27.50 -11.86
CA ALA A 174 25.87 -27.07 -10.80
C ALA A 174 25.15 -26.33 -9.66
N PHE A 175 24.24 -25.40 -9.98
CA PHE A 175 23.40 -24.75 -8.97
C PHE A 175 22.52 -25.75 -8.23
N ALA A 176 21.92 -26.70 -8.94
CA ALA A 176 21.10 -27.76 -8.34
C ALA A 176 21.91 -28.64 -7.37
N VAL A 177 23.15 -29.01 -7.75
CA VAL A 177 24.06 -29.74 -6.86
C VAL A 177 24.40 -28.92 -5.62
N ASP A 178 24.76 -27.65 -5.77
CA ASP A 178 25.08 -26.76 -4.64
C ASP A 178 23.87 -26.60 -3.69
N ASN A 179 22.68 -26.43 -4.26
CA ASN A 179 21.41 -26.35 -3.54
C ASN A 179 21.18 -27.60 -2.68
N LEU A 180 21.40 -28.80 -3.23
CA LEU A 180 21.25 -30.08 -2.51
C LEU A 180 22.33 -30.28 -1.45
N LEU A 181 23.58 -29.89 -1.72
CA LEU A 181 24.68 -30.05 -0.78
C LEU A 181 24.50 -29.15 0.46
N ARG A 182 24.07 -27.91 0.24
CA ARG A 182 23.95 -26.89 1.28
C ARG A 182 22.53 -26.69 1.81
N ASN A 183 21.55 -27.44 1.30
CA ASN A 183 20.12 -27.30 1.61
C ASN A 183 19.58 -25.87 1.38
N ARG A 184 20.03 -25.21 0.30
CA ARG A 184 19.66 -23.81 -0.02
C ARG A 184 18.62 -23.69 -1.15
N PHE A 185 17.83 -24.74 -1.36
CA PHE A 185 16.78 -24.72 -2.37
C PHE A 185 15.56 -23.95 -1.87
N THR A 186 14.80 -23.37 -2.79
CA THR A 186 13.65 -22.53 -2.45
C THR A 186 12.56 -23.36 -1.79
N ASN A 187 12.18 -23.01 -0.56
CA ASN A 187 11.13 -23.70 0.18
C ASN A 187 9.76 -23.09 -0.12
N ILE A 188 8.98 -23.81 -0.92
CA ILE A 188 7.63 -23.41 -1.34
C ILE A 188 6.52 -23.88 -0.38
N ASN A 189 6.83 -24.68 0.64
CA ASN A 189 5.81 -25.27 1.52
C ASN A 189 5.05 -24.22 2.34
N PHE A 190 5.62 -23.03 2.51
CA PHE A 190 5.04 -21.94 3.28
C PHE A 190 4.20 -20.98 2.44
N ILE A 191 4.09 -21.15 1.12
CA ILE A 191 3.31 -20.24 0.26
C ILE A 191 1.86 -20.17 0.74
N PHE A 192 1.20 -21.31 0.96
CA PHE A 192 -0.18 -21.36 1.44
C PHE A 192 -0.34 -20.78 2.86
N LEU A 193 0.56 -21.14 3.78
CA LEU A 193 0.51 -20.63 5.16
C LEU A 193 0.72 -19.10 5.18
N SER A 194 1.68 -18.60 4.40
CA SER A 194 1.96 -17.16 4.27
C SER A 194 0.78 -16.41 3.68
N ALA A 195 0.06 -16.99 2.71
CA ALA A 195 -1.16 -16.41 2.15
C ALA A 195 -2.22 -16.17 3.24
N LEU A 196 -2.47 -17.17 4.10
CA LEU A 196 -3.41 -17.04 5.21
C LEU A 196 -2.96 -15.98 6.21
N VAL A 197 -1.67 -15.99 6.60
CA VAL A 197 -1.11 -14.99 7.52
C VAL A 197 -1.23 -13.58 6.94
N PHE A 198 -0.98 -13.39 5.64
CA PHE A 198 -1.10 -12.10 4.98
C PHE A 198 -2.54 -11.61 4.95
N ILE A 199 -3.51 -12.46 4.62
CA ILE A 199 -4.94 -12.11 4.67
C ILE A 199 -5.34 -11.66 6.08
N VAL A 200 -4.95 -12.42 7.11
CA VAL A 200 -5.26 -12.07 8.52
C VAL A 200 -4.58 -10.77 8.93
N SER A 201 -3.32 -10.57 8.56
CA SER A 201 -2.58 -9.34 8.86
C SER A 201 -3.18 -8.11 8.18
N LEU A 202 -3.69 -8.26 6.95
CA LEU A 202 -4.32 -7.20 6.20
C LEU A 202 -5.70 -6.86 6.79
N ALA A 203 -6.47 -7.86 7.20
CA ALA A 203 -7.72 -7.63 7.93
C ALA A 203 -7.46 -6.90 9.27
N ALA A 204 -6.44 -7.32 10.02
CA ALA A 204 -6.04 -6.66 11.26
C ALA A 204 -5.58 -5.21 11.01
N PHE A 205 -4.84 -4.97 9.93
CA PHE A 205 -4.42 -3.63 9.52
C PHE A 205 -5.61 -2.72 9.20
N VAL A 206 -6.58 -3.22 8.43
CA VAL A 206 -7.81 -2.48 8.12
C VAL A 206 -8.62 -2.18 9.39
N LEU A 207 -8.82 -3.17 10.26
CA LEU A 207 -9.51 -2.96 11.55
C LEU A 207 -8.77 -1.92 12.41
N TRP A 208 -7.46 -2.01 12.50
CA TRP A 208 -6.66 -1.06 13.26
C TRP A 208 -6.78 0.38 12.72
N GLN A 209 -6.80 0.54 11.40
CA GLN A 209 -7.06 1.85 10.78
C GLN A 209 -8.45 2.39 11.15
N THR A 210 -9.47 1.54 11.24
CA THR A 210 -10.82 2.01 11.63
C THR A 210 -10.91 2.48 13.09
N PHE A 211 -10.05 1.98 14.00
CA PHE A 211 -10.10 2.33 15.43
C PHE A 211 -9.31 3.60 15.78
N LYS A 212 -8.29 3.98 15.02
CA LYS A 212 -7.52 5.22 15.29
C LYS A 212 -8.09 6.39 14.49
N PHE A 213 -8.45 7.47 15.18
CA PHE A 213 -9.13 8.68 14.69
C PHE A 213 -8.29 9.61 13.79
N GLY A 214 -7.52 9.04 12.87
CA GLY A 214 -6.87 9.78 11.82
C GLY A 214 -6.49 8.85 10.69
N LYS A 215 -6.55 9.34 9.44
CA LYS A 215 -6.04 8.65 8.26
C LYS A 215 -4.63 9.15 7.93
N PRO A 216 -3.57 8.89 8.70
CA PRO A 216 -2.24 9.23 8.25
C PRO A 216 -1.90 8.23 7.14
N ILE A 217 -2.04 8.69 5.89
CA ILE A 217 -1.54 8.01 4.69
C ILE A 217 -0.09 7.53 4.88
N ILE A 218 0.66 8.19 5.77
CA ILE A 218 2.01 7.88 6.25
C ILE A 218 2.14 6.44 6.82
N ILE A 219 1.08 5.80 7.31
CA ILE A 219 1.15 4.44 7.85
C ILE A 219 1.40 3.40 6.75
N TYR A 220 0.87 3.60 5.54
CA TYR A 220 1.02 2.67 4.43
C TYR A 220 2.49 2.42 4.04
N PRO A 221 3.33 3.45 3.78
CA PRO A 221 4.74 3.22 3.46
C PRO A 221 5.51 2.57 4.60
N LEU A 222 5.17 2.87 5.87
CA LEU A 222 5.80 2.21 7.01
C LEU A 222 5.50 0.70 7.03
N TYR A 223 4.24 0.33 6.81
CA TYR A 223 3.82 -1.07 6.71
C TYR A 223 4.48 -1.77 5.51
N PHE A 224 4.57 -1.09 4.37
CA PHE A 224 5.25 -1.59 3.17
C PHE A 224 6.72 -1.87 3.46
N VAL A 225 7.47 -0.90 3.99
CA VAL A 225 8.90 -1.06 4.34
C VAL A 225 9.09 -2.20 5.34
N SER A 226 8.25 -2.26 6.38
CA SER A 226 8.30 -3.36 7.36
C SER A 226 8.09 -4.73 6.70
N PHE A 227 7.15 -4.82 5.75
CA PHE A 227 6.89 -6.05 5.00
C PHE A 227 8.07 -6.45 4.11
N PHE A 228 8.72 -5.51 3.43
CA PHE A 228 9.90 -5.79 2.60
C PHE A 228 11.08 -6.26 3.44
N ILE A 229 11.35 -5.63 4.58
CA ILE A 229 12.41 -6.05 5.50
C ILE A 229 12.13 -7.47 6.01
N PHE A 230 10.91 -7.73 6.48
CA PHE A 230 10.52 -9.06 6.96
C PHE A 230 10.64 -10.13 5.87
N SER A 231 10.16 -9.82 4.66
CA SER A 231 10.25 -10.71 3.50
C SER A 231 11.69 -10.98 3.09
N TYR A 232 12.54 -9.95 3.08
CA TYR A 232 13.96 -10.08 2.76
C TYR A 232 14.69 -10.97 3.78
N VAL A 233 14.39 -10.80 5.07
CA VAL A 233 14.97 -11.64 6.13
C VAL A 233 14.54 -13.10 5.96
N LEU A 234 13.25 -13.37 5.71
CA LEU A 234 12.77 -14.74 5.51
C LEU A 234 13.34 -15.39 4.25
N PHE A 235 13.43 -14.65 3.15
CA PHE A 235 14.00 -15.18 1.91
C PHE A 235 15.52 -15.36 2.04
N GLY A 236 16.25 -14.34 2.50
CA GLY A 236 17.72 -14.35 2.54
C GLY A 236 18.33 -15.27 3.59
N LEU A 237 17.65 -15.51 4.72
CA LEU A 237 18.17 -16.40 5.77
C LEU A 237 17.60 -17.81 5.74
N LEU A 238 16.37 -17.99 5.26
CA LEU A 238 15.66 -19.28 5.34
C LEU A 238 15.30 -19.86 3.97
N ASP A 239 15.63 -19.18 2.87
CA ASP A 239 15.28 -19.58 1.50
C ASP A 239 13.76 -19.82 1.32
N VAL A 240 12.92 -19.13 2.11
CA VAL A 240 11.47 -19.29 2.09
C VAL A 240 10.83 -18.36 1.07
N ARG A 241 10.03 -18.93 0.16
CA ARG A 241 9.19 -18.15 -0.75
C ARG A 241 7.81 -17.93 -0.13
N LEU A 242 7.36 -16.67 -0.14
CA LEU A 242 6.06 -16.25 0.40
C LEU A 242 5.11 -15.83 -0.73
N ALA A 243 3.81 -15.81 -0.44
CA ALA A 243 2.79 -15.37 -1.36
C ALA A 243 2.68 -13.83 -1.44
N TYR A 244 3.74 -13.16 -1.93
CA TYR A 244 3.87 -11.70 -1.89
C TYR A 244 2.69 -10.95 -2.55
N SER A 245 2.16 -11.47 -3.65
CA SER A 245 1.05 -10.87 -4.40
C SER A 245 -0.22 -10.71 -3.56
N ILE A 246 -0.49 -11.66 -2.66
CA ILE A 246 -1.68 -11.66 -1.78
C ILE A 246 -1.62 -10.52 -0.76
N MET A 247 -0.43 -10.10 -0.34
CA MET A 247 -0.27 -8.92 0.52
C MET A 247 -0.22 -7.63 -0.29
N LEU A 248 0.67 -7.56 -1.29
CA LEU A 248 1.05 -6.31 -1.93
C LEU A 248 -0.09 -5.72 -2.77
N LEU A 249 -0.81 -6.56 -3.52
CA LEU A 249 -1.83 -6.09 -4.45
C LEU A 249 -3.04 -5.49 -3.71
N PRO A 250 -3.66 -6.16 -2.72
CA PRO A 250 -4.75 -5.55 -1.96
C PRO A 250 -4.30 -4.33 -1.16
N LEU A 251 -3.10 -4.35 -0.57
CA LEU A 251 -2.55 -3.20 0.15
C LEU A 251 -2.37 -1.97 -0.76
N PHE A 252 -1.91 -2.18 -2.01
CA PHE A 252 -1.78 -1.13 -3.01
C PHE A 252 -3.14 -0.52 -3.39
N PHE A 253 -4.17 -1.35 -3.59
CA PHE A 253 -5.52 -0.86 -3.85
C PHE A 253 -6.12 -0.08 -2.65
N LEU A 254 -5.88 -0.54 -1.42
CA LEU A 254 -6.27 0.17 -0.21
C LEU A 254 -5.60 1.55 -0.14
N PHE A 255 -4.28 1.62 -0.41
CA PHE A 255 -3.55 2.87 -0.45
C PHE A 255 -4.12 3.85 -1.49
N ILE A 256 -4.36 3.38 -2.72
CA ILE A 256 -4.96 4.22 -3.77
C ILE A 256 -6.33 4.73 -3.35
N SER A 257 -7.19 3.86 -2.80
CA SER A 257 -8.54 4.23 -2.38
C SER A 257 -8.50 5.33 -1.33
N ASP A 258 -7.68 5.16 -0.28
CA ASP A 258 -7.53 6.18 0.77
C ASP A 258 -6.90 7.47 0.25
N PHE A 259 -5.94 7.38 -0.68
CA PHE A 259 -5.35 8.54 -1.31
C PHE A 259 -6.40 9.34 -2.10
N VAL A 260 -7.25 8.66 -2.88
CA VAL A 260 -8.35 9.31 -3.62
C VAL A 260 -9.34 9.98 -2.67
N PHE A 261 -9.75 9.30 -1.59
CA PHE A 261 -10.63 9.89 -0.58
C PHE A 261 -10.01 11.12 0.09
N TRP A 262 -8.71 11.06 0.40
CA TRP A 262 -8.00 12.20 0.98
C TRP A 262 -7.93 13.40 0.02
N VAL A 263 -7.66 13.17 -1.27
CA VAL A 263 -7.69 14.24 -2.28
C VAL A 263 -9.09 14.86 -2.35
N TYR A 264 -10.14 14.03 -2.37
CA TYR A 264 -11.52 14.50 -2.42
C TYR A 264 -11.90 15.34 -1.19
N ASP A 265 -11.56 14.87 0.01
CA ASP A 265 -11.78 15.60 1.26
C ASP A 265 -11.05 16.96 1.26
N LYS A 266 -9.83 17.01 0.71
CA LYS A 266 -9.06 18.26 0.59
C LYS A 266 -9.65 19.22 -0.44
N GLN A 267 -10.19 18.72 -1.55
CA GLN A 267 -10.90 19.55 -2.52
C GLN A 267 -12.19 20.14 -1.93
N LEU A 268 -12.95 19.37 -1.15
CA LEU A 268 -14.13 19.87 -0.44
C LEU A 268 -13.76 20.98 0.56
N GLU A 269 -12.66 20.82 1.29
CA GLU A 269 -12.16 21.84 2.21
C GLU A 269 -11.77 23.14 1.47
N LEU A 270 -11.05 23.03 0.35
CA LEU A 270 -10.64 24.19 -0.45
C LEU A 270 -11.82 24.91 -1.10
N THR A 271 -12.83 24.17 -1.58
CA THR A 271 -14.04 24.78 -2.16
C THR A 271 -14.89 25.48 -1.12
N GLY A 272 -14.91 24.99 0.13
CA GLY A 272 -15.50 25.70 1.26
C GLY A 272 -14.81 27.03 1.52
N LEU A 273 -13.47 27.01 1.62
CA LEU A 273 -12.67 28.23 1.86
C LEU A 273 -12.81 29.27 0.74
N LYS A 274 -12.83 28.84 -0.53
CA LYS A 274 -13.05 29.76 -1.67
C LYS A 274 -14.39 30.46 -1.62
N LYS A 275 -15.46 29.74 -1.22
CA LYS A 275 -16.79 30.36 -1.06
C LYS A 275 -16.80 31.37 0.08
N GLU A 276 -16.09 31.09 1.18
CA GLU A 276 -15.94 32.05 2.28
C GLU A 276 -15.22 33.33 1.82
N GLU A 277 -14.17 33.19 1.01
CA GLU A 277 -13.40 34.30 0.44
C GLU A 277 -14.24 35.17 -0.50
N GLU A 278 -14.94 34.58 -1.47
CA GLU A 278 -15.81 35.29 -2.42
C GLU A 278 -16.91 36.10 -1.73
N ILE A 279 -17.47 35.52 -0.66
CA ILE A 279 -18.45 36.17 0.20
C ILE A 279 -17.86 37.40 0.90
N LEU A 280 -16.65 37.27 1.44
CA LEU A 280 -15.97 38.37 2.14
C LEU A 280 -15.64 39.53 1.19
N GLU A 281 -15.17 39.23 -0.02
CA GLU A 281 -14.90 40.23 -1.06
C GLU A 281 -16.17 40.99 -1.45
N THR A 282 -17.27 40.29 -1.69
CA THR A 282 -18.56 40.91 -2.04
C THR A 282 -19.04 41.86 -0.95
N LEU A 283 -18.90 41.45 0.32
CA LEU A 283 -19.28 42.26 1.47
C LEU A 283 -18.42 43.51 1.63
N LEU A 284 -17.11 43.38 1.38
CA LEU A 284 -16.18 44.48 1.44
C LEU A 284 -16.51 45.50 0.33
N PHE A 285 -16.71 45.04 -0.90
CA PHE A 285 -17.09 45.88 -2.04
C PHE A 285 -18.37 46.68 -1.78
N LYS A 286 -19.41 46.05 -1.21
CA LYS A 286 -20.66 46.74 -0.85
C LYS A 286 -20.43 47.88 0.15
N LYS A 287 -19.58 47.67 1.15
CA LYS A 287 -19.27 48.69 2.17
C LYS A 287 -18.45 49.85 1.62
N GLU A 288 -17.50 49.57 0.72
CA GLU A 288 -16.77 50.63 0.01
C GLU A 288 -17.70 51.49 -0.85
N LEU A 289 -18.71 50.87 -1.48
CA LEU A 289 -19.69 51.57 -2.30
C LEU A 289 -20.61 52.45 -1.43
N GLU A 290 -21.06 51.95 -0.27
CA GLU A 290 -21.78 52.75 0.74
C GLU A 290 -20.93 53.93 1.23
N LEU A 291 -19.66 53.71 1.56
CA LEU A 291 -18.74 54.77 1.97
C LEU A 291 -18.65 55.85 0.89
N LYS A 292 -18.43 55.47 -0.36
CA LYS A 292 -18.33 56.39 -1.50
C LYS A 292 -19.62 57.19 -1.71
N ARG A 293 -20.77 56.57 -1.49
CA ARG A 293 -22.08 57.25 -1.52
C ARG A 293 -22.19 58.29 -0.42
N PHE A 294 -21.88 57.94 0.83
CA PHE A 294 -21.91 58.90 1.95
C PHE A 294 -20.88 60.03 1.79
N GLU A 295 -19.69 59.76 1.24
CA GLU A 295 -18.71 60.79 0.91
C GLU A 295 -19.22 61.77 -0.15
N ASN A 296 -20.02 61.31 -1.11
CA ASN A 296 -20.66 62.16 -2.11
C ASN A 296 -21.84 62.94 -1.53
N GLU A 297 -22.67 62.33 -0.66
CA GLU A 297 -23.76 63.02 0.05
C GLU A 297 -23.22 64.12 0.98
N LEU A 298 -22.09 63.89 1.65
CA LEU A 298 -21.39 64.89 2.47
C LEU A 298 -21.00 66.14 1.67
N LYS A 299 -20.58 66.00 0.41
CA LYS A 299 -20.18 67.14 -0.44
C LYS A 299 -21.35 68.09 -0.75
N VAL A 300 -22.59 67.61 -0.61
CA VAL A 300 -23.80 68.35 -0.94
C VAL A 300 -24.55 68.81 0.33
N ALA A 301 -24.37 68.11 1.46
CA ALA A 301 -25.04 68.41 2.72
C ALA A 301 -24.47 69.64 3.45
N SER A 302 -25.32 70.42 4.13
CA SER A 302 -24.91 71.57 4.95
C SER A 302 -25.54 71.52 6.36
N GLY A 303 -24.83 72.04 7.36
CA GLY A 303 -25.32 72.09 8.75
C GLY A 303 -25.32 70.74 9.48
N LYS A 304 -26.45 70.40 10.12
CA LYS A 304 -26.59 69.20 11.00
C LYS A 304 -26.44 67.87 10.25
N GLU A 305 -26.85 67.82 8.98
CA GLU A 305 -26.80 66.62 8.13
C GLU A 305 -25.37 66.26 7.72
N ALA A 306 -24.53 67.27 7.48
CA ALA A 306 -23.09 67.08 7.21
C ALA A 306 -22.39 66.45 8.42
N LEU A 307 -22.71 66.89 9.64
CA LEU A 307 -22.12 66.38 10.88
C LEU A 307 -22.48 64.90 11.14
N LEU A 308 -23.68 64.50 10.73
CA LEU A 308 -24.17 63.12 10.80
C LEU A 308 -23.48 62.24 9.73
N CYS A 309 -23.27 62.76 8.52
CA CYS A 309 -22.50 62.10 7.47
C CYS A 309 -21.02 61.92 7.86
N VAL A 310 -20.36 62.91 8.48
CA VAL A 310 -18.97 62.77 8.96
C VAL A 310 -18.84 61.65 9.98
N LYS A 311 -19.77 61.54 10.95
CA LYS A 311 -19.77 60.44 11.92
C LYS A 311 -19.92 59.08 11.23
N LYS A 312 -20.79 58.99 10.23
CA LYS A 312 -21.07 57.74 9.53
C LYS A 312 -19.91 57.31 8.61
N ILE A 313 -19.29 58.26 7.91
CA ILE A 313 -18.05 58.05 7.14
C ILE A 313 -16.92 57.55 8.05
N LYS A 314 -16.77 58.15 9.24
CA LYS A 314 -15.73 57.72 10.20
C LYS A 314 -15.99 56.30 10.74
N SER A 315 -17.25 55.94 10.99
CA SER A 315 -17.64 54.57 11.35
C SER A 315 -17.32 53.60 10.22
N LEU A 316 -17.74 53.91 8.99
CA LEU A 316 -17.54 53.04 7.82
C LEU A 316 -16.06 52.86 7.47
N LYS A 317 -15.23 53.92 7.56
CA LYS A 317 -13.77 53.78 7.39
C LYS A 317 -13.16 52.87 8.45
N ASN A 318 -13.53 53.05 9.71
CA ASN A 318 -13.05 52.17 10.79
C ASN A 318 -13.51 50.71 10.58
N GLU A 319 -14.74 50.50 10.11
CA GLU A 319 -15.27 49.17 9.79
C GLU A 319 -14.56 48.55 8.57
N ILE A 320 -14.26 49.32 7.53
CA ILE A 320 -13.52 48.86 6.34
C ILE A 320 -12.07 48.52 6.69
N ASP A 321 -11.39 49.37 7.45
CA ASP A 321 -10.01 49.12 7.91
C ASP A 321 -9.92 47.91 8.86
N ALA A 322 -10.94 47.72 9.72
CA ALA A 322 -11.07 46.52 10.54
C ALA A 322 -11.36 45.26 9.70
N ARG A 323 -12.15 45.38 8.62
CA ARG A 323 -12.48 44.28 7.69
C ARG A 323 -11.32 43.89 6.80
N HIS A 324 -10.51 44.85 6.34
CA HIS A 324 -9.23 44.58 5.66
C HIS A 324 -8.22 43.86 6.56
N SER A 325 -8.34 43.98 7.88
CA SER A 325 -7.30 43.51 8.79
C SER A 325 -7.53 42.15 9.46
N LYS A 326 -8.75 41.60 9.63
CA LYS A 326 -8.95 40.20 10.15
C LYS A 326 -10.37 39.66 10.39
N LEU A 327 -11.45 40.26 9.88
CA LEU A 327 -12.79 39.80 10.29
C LEU A 327 -13.20 38.48 9.62
N ASN A 328 -13.36 37.43 10.44
CA ASN A 328 -13.97 36.17 10.03
C ASN A 328 -15.44 36.39 9.68
N PHE A 329 -15.95 35.74 8.63
CA PHE A 329 -17.35 35.84 8.17
C PHE A 329 -18.41 35.67 9.29
N GLU A 330 -18.08 34.87 10.31
CA GLU A 330 -18.85 34.71 11.55
C GLU A 330 -19.18 36.04 12.23
N GLU A 331 -18.19 36.90 12.42
CA GLU A 331 -18.37 38.17 13.13
C GLU A 331 -19.21 39.14 12.29
N ILE A 332 -19.07 39.08 10.96
CA ILE A 332 -19.89 39.88 10.05
C ILE A 332 -21.36 39.47 10.15
N VAL A 333 -21.65 38.16 10.17
CA VAL A 333 -23.02 37.66 10.39
C VAL A 333 -23.57 38.13 11.74
N LEU A 334 -22.76 38.11 12.81
CA LEU A 334 -23.17 38.60 14.12
C LEU A 334 -23.44 40.11 14.12
N GLU A 335 -22.57 40.93 13.54
CA GLU A 335 -22.78 42.38 13.42
C GLU A 335 -24.08 42.72 12.69
N LEU A 336 -24.35 42.05 11.57
CA LEU A 336 -25.57 42.26 10.79
C LEU A 336 -26.82 41.82 11.54
N LEU A 337 -26.74 40.76 12.34
CA LEU A 337 -27.86 40.35 13.19
C LEU A 337 -28.07 41.29 14.38
N ARG A 338 -26.99 41.81 14.96
CA ARG A 338 -27.01 42.80 16.05
C ARG A 338 -27.64 44.11 15.59
N SER A 339 -27.26 44.62 14.42
CA SER A 339 -27.81 45.87 13.87
C SER A 339 -29.32 45.81 13.63
N ARG A 340 -29.87 44.58 13.46
CA ARG A 340 -31.30 44.33 13.28
C ARG A 340 -31.99 43.72 14.51
N ASN A 341 -31.35 43.81 15.68
CA ASN A 341 -31.91 43.38 16.97
C ASN A 341 -32.46 41.94 16.94
N PHE A 342 -31.84 41.07 16.12
CA PHE A 342 -32.22 39.66 15.95
C PHE A 342 -33.71 39.44 15.67
N SER A 343 -34.35 40.32 14.88
CA SER A 343 -35.75 40.19 14.48
C SER A 343 -36.05 38.85 13.77
N GLN A 344 -37.32 38.47 13.63
CA GLN A 344 -37.66 37.25 12.89
C GLN A 344 -37.33 37.37 11.39
N SER A 345 -37.46 38.56 10.82
CA SER A 345 -37.16 38.85 9.42
C SER A 345 -35.66 39.07 9.14
N SER A 346 -34.82 39.20 10.18
CA SER A 346 -33.43 39.62 10.04
C SER A 346 -32.64 38.72 9.07
N PHE A 347 -32.86 37.40 9.09
CA PHE A 347 -32.15 36.47 8.18
C PHE A 347 -32.48 36.71 6.70
N ASN A 348 -33.76 36.96 6.38
CA ASN A 348 -34.19 37.20 5.00
C ASN A 348 -33.73 38.58 4.53
N GLU A 349 -33.87 39.60 5.39
CA GLU A 349 -33.36 40.93 5.10
C GLU A 349 -31.82 40.93 4.94
N ILE A 350 -31.08 40.07 5.66
CA ILE A 350 -29.61 39.94 5.48
C ILE A 350 -29.34 39.26 4.12
N THR A 351 -30.12 38.23 3.79
CA THR A 351 -30.04 37.53 2.50
C THR A 351 -30.23 38.51 1.34
N GLU A 352 -31.24 39.37 1.40
CA GLU A 352 -31.50 40.41 0.40
C GLU A 352 -30.37 41.47 0.36
N GLU A 353 -29.88 41.91 1.52
CA GLU A 353 -28.79 42.90 1.61
C GLU A 353 -27.47 42.35 1.04
N ILE A 354 -27.12 41.09 1.32
CA ILE A 354 -25.88 40.48 0.84
C ILE A 354 -26.02 39.96 -0.59
N GLY A 355 -27.20 39.51 -1.01
CA GLY A 355 -27.56 39.14 -2.39
C GLY A 355 -26.91 37.87 -2.95
N VAL A 356 -25.76 37.46 -2.40
CA VAL A 356 -24.97 36.30 -2.87
C VAL A 356 -25.16 35.07 -1.98
N ILE A 357 -25.69 35.26 -0.77
CA ILE A 357 -25.73 34.22 0.27
C ILE A 357 -27.17 33.87 0.60
N SER A 358 -27.50 32.57 0.58
CA SER A 358 -28.81 32.10 1.05
C SER A 358 -28.98 32.31 2.56
N GLY A 359 -30.19 32.61 3.00
CA GLY A 359 -30.52 32.71 4.44
C GLY A 359 -30.16 31.47 5.25
N LYS A 360 -30.09 30.31 4.58
CA LYS A 360 -29.60 29.06 5.17
C LYS A 360 -28.15 29.17 5.63
N VAL A 361 -27.24 29.68 4.79
CA VAL A 361 -25.81 29.84 5.15
C VAL A 361 -25.65 30.83 6.31
N ILE A 362 -26.39 31.93 6.30
CA ILE A 362 -26.39 32.90 7.41
C ILE A 362 -26.85 32.23 8.72
N SER A 363 -27.91 31.42 8.66
CA SER A 363 -28.40 30.64 9.80
C SER A 363 -27.37 29.62 10.31
N GLU A 364 -26.64 28.96 9.40
CA GLU A 364 -25.60 27.99 9.74
C GLU A 364 -24.41 28.65 10.45
N TYR A 365 -23.96 29.81 9.97
CA TYR A 365 -22.90 30.58 10.62
C TYR A 365 -23.33 31.15 11.96
N PHE A 366 -24.57 31.67 12.06
CA PHE A 366 -25.12 32.10 13.33
C PHE A 366 -25.21 30.94 14.33
N SER A 367 -25.68 29.77 13.88
CA SER A 367 -25.73 28.57 14.71
C SER A 367 -24.33 28.19 15.21
N GLY A 368 -23.33 28.20 14.33
CA GLY A 368 -21.94 27.93 14.69
C GLY A 368 -21.39 28.90 15.74
N ALA A 369 -21.64 30.20 15.55
CA ALA A 369 -21.25 31.25 16.50
C ALA A 369 -21.92 31.07 17.87
N VAL A 370 -23.21 30.70 17.87
CA VAL A 370 -23.97 30.41 19.09
C VAL A 370 -23.36 29.23 19.85
N LEU A 371 -23.06 28.12 19.15
CA LEU A 371 -22.46 26.93 19.77
C LEU A 371 -21.09 27.24 20.38
N LYS A 372 -20.23 27.94 19.63
CA LYS A 372 -18.92 28.38 20.11
C LYS A 372 -19.03 29.24 21.36
N SER A 373 -19.85 30.30 21.29
CA SER A 373 -20.06 31.22 22.41
C SER A 373 -20.61 30.52 23.64
N TYR A 374 -21.49 29.53 23.43
CA TYR A 374 -22.09 28.76 24.52
C TYR A 374 -21.04 27.91 25.24
N VAL A 375 -20.15 27.24 24.49
CA VAL A 375 -19.03 26.48 25.06
C VAL A 375 -18.03 27.41 25.77
N GLU A 376 -17.59 28.49 25.11
CA GLU A 376 -16.62 29.45 25.67
C GLU A 376 -17.13 30.17 26.93
N ASN A 377 -18.45 30.30 27.07
CA ASN A 377 -19.09 30.83 28.28
C ASN A 377 -19.49 29.75 29.28
N ASN A 378 -18.87 28.57 29.23
CA ASN A 378 -19.10 27.45 30.17
C ASN A 378 -20.56 27.02 30.24
N PHE A 379 -21.26 26.99 29.11
CA PHE A 379 -22.66 26.58 28.99
C PHE A 379 -23.65 27.49 29.73
N ASP A 380 -23.26 28.74 30.05
CA ASP A 380 -24.14 29.75 30.66
C ASP A 380 -24.97 30.47 29.59
N GLU A 381 -26.29 30.24 29.59
CA GLU A 381 -27.20 30.82 28.61
C GLU A 381 -27.30 32.36 28.69
N GLU A 382 -27.24 32.94 29.89
CA GLU A 382 -27.41 34.38 30.07
C GLU A 382 -26.16 35.11 29.62
N LYS A 383 -25.00 34.62 30.04
CA LYS A 383 -23.71 35.16 29.63
C LYS A 383 -23.53 35.04 28.11
N THR A 384 -23.92 33.90 27.53
CA THR A 384 -23.88 33.68 26.09
C THR A 384 -24.81 34.64 25.33
N ALA A 385 -26.07 34.79 25.79
CA ALA A 385 -27.01 35.69 25.12
C ALA A 385 -26.54 37.15 25.14
N LYS A 386 -25.99 37.60 26.28
CA LYS A 386 -25.43 38.95 26.43
C LYS A 386 -24.18 39.17 25.58
N TRP A 387 -23.33 38.14 25.47
CA TRP A 387 -22.13 38.20 24.63
C TRP A 387 -22.48 38.27 23.13
N ILE A 388 -23.44 37.47 22.68
CA ILE A 388 -23.88 37.45 21.28
C ILE A 388 -24.60 38.76 20.90
N SER A 389 -25.47 39.28 21.78
CA SER A 389 -26.24 40.48 21.47
C SER A 389 -25.41 41.76 21.51
N THR A 390 -24.36 41.79 22.35
CA THR A 390 -23.58 43.00 22.69
C THR A 390 -24.50 44.18 23.06
N SER A 391 -25.67 43.92 23.64
CA SER A 391 -26.69 44.91 23.92
C SER A 391 -27.10 44.91 25.39
N ASN A 392 -27.35 46.12 25.92
CA ASN A 392 -27.95 46.30 27.24
C ASN A 392 -29.48 46.19 27.23
N ASP A 393 -30.09 46.05 26.05
CA ASP A 393 -31.53 45.88 25.90
C ASP A 393 -31.96 44.46 26.29
N GLU A 394 -32.77 44.35 27.34
CA GLU A 394 -33.29 43.07 27.83
C GLU A 394 -34.14 42.33 26.79
N GLU A 395 -34.86 43.04 25.91
CA GLU A 395 -35.72 42.43 24.91
C GLU A 395 -34.89 41.73 23.83
N VAL A 396 -33.82 42.38 23.37
CA VAL A 396 -32.87 41.81 22.40
C VAL A 396 -32.17 40.59 23.00
N ASN A 397 -31.70 40.69 24.25
CA ASN A 397 -31.11 39.58 24.99
C ASN A 397 -32.08 38.39 25.11
N LYS A 398 -33.35 38.66 25.39
CA LYS A 398 -34.40 37.63 25.48
C LYS A 398 -34.62 36.92 24.14
N ARG A 399 -34.59 37.65 23.01
CA ARG A 399 -34.71 37.06 21.66
C ARG A 399 -33.53 36.15 21.34
N VAL A 400 -32.30 36.59 21.62
CA VAL A 400 -31.08 35.78 21.42
C VAL A 400 -31.11 34.54 22.30
N LYS A 401 -31.45 34.67 23.59
CA LYS A 401 -31.61 33.55 24.54
C LYS A 401 -32.64 32.55 24.06
N THR A 402 -33.75 33.02 23.47
CA THR A 402 -34.79 32.15 22.89
C THR A 402 -34.25 31.33 21.71
N LYS A 403 -33.51 31.96 20.79
CA LYS A 403 -32.87 31.27 19.66
C LYS A 403 -31.81 30.26 20.13
N LEU A 404 -30.95 30.64 21.09
CA LEU A 404 -29.99 29.74 21.73
C LEU A 404 -30.69 28.50 22.30
N LYS A 405 -31.74 28.68 23.10
CA LYS A 405 -32.52 27.58 23.67
C LYS A 405 -33.12 26.66 22.61
N LEU A 406 -33.63 27.23 21.52
CA LEU A 406 -34.17 26.44 20.42
C LEU A 406 -33.09 25.53 19.81
N PHE A 407 -31.89 26.05 19.55
CA PHE A 407 -30.79 25.25 19.01
C PHE A 407 -30.35 24.13 19.96
N ILE A 408 -30.15 24.45 21.24
CA ILE A 408 -29.72 23.45 22.23
C ILE A 408 -30.81 22.38 22.41
N ARG A 409 -32.09 22.77 22.50
CA ARG A 409 -33.21 21.81 22.58
C ARG A 409 -33.32 20.93 21.36
N GLU A 410 -33.03 21.44 20.17
CA GLU A 410 -33.05 20.65 18.95
C GLU A 410 -31.93 19.59 18.96
N ILE A 411 -30.74 19.93 19.47
CA ILE A 411 -29.64 18.98 19.67
C ILE A 411 -30.05 17.95 20.72
N GLU A 412 -30.55 18.38 21.87
CA GLU A 412 -30.98 17.52 22.97
C GLU A 412 -32.10 16.54 22.54
N SER A 413 -33.10 17.02 21.79
CA SER A 413 -34.20 16.19 21.28
C SER A 413 -33.70 15.11 20.33
N ASN A 414 -32.74 15.44 19.46
CA ASN A 414 -32.13 14.46 18.56
C ASN A 414 -31.28 13.43 19.31
N ILE A 415 -30.60 13.82 20.40
CA ILE A 415 -29.88 12.88 21.28
C ILE A 415 -30.88 11.93 21.96
N LYS A 416 -31.96 12.45 22.55
CA LYS A 416 -32.98 11.65 23.25
C LYS A 416 -33.67 10.65 22.33
N LYS A 417 -33.95 11.01 21.07
CA LYS A 417 -34.58 10.10 20.09
C LYS A 417 -33.74 8.88 19.77
N GLU A 418 -32.42 9.00 19.79
CA GLU A 418 -31.52 7.90 19.40
C GLU A 418 -31.25 6.91 20.54
N ASN A 419 -31.63 7.23 21.79
CA ASN A 419 -31.53 6.38 22.99
C ASN A 419 -30.15 5.69 23.15
N LYS A 420 -29.08 6.41 22.82
CA LYS A 420 -27.69 5.93 22.82
C LYS A 420 -26.82 6.83 23.68
N ASN A 421 -26.05 6.24 24.57
CA ASN A 421 -25.07 6.96 25.41
C ASN A 421 -23.68 7.00 24.76
N ASN A 422 -23.53 6.50 23.54
CA ASN A 422 -22.25 6.48 22.83
C ASN A 422 -22.14 7.69 21.89
N PHE A 423 -21.20 8.59 22.22
CA PHE A 423 -20.90 9.80 21.45
C PHE A 423 -20.61 9.51 19.96
N GLU A 424 -19.86 8.45 19.64
CA GLU A 424 -19.47 8.15 18.26
C GLU A 424 -20.67 7.73 17.40
N LEU A 425 -21.58 6.94 17.96
CA LEU A 425 -22.82 6.55 17.27
C LEU A 425 -23.76 7.74 17.06
N LEU A 426 -23.80 8.66 18.03
CA LEU A 426 -24.57 9.91 17.89
C LEU A 426 -23.95 10.83 16.84
N LYS A 427 -22.62 10.96 16.81
CA LYS A 427 -21.92 11.78 15.82
C LYS A 427 -22.23 11.34 14.39
N GLU A 428 -22.31 10.03 14.15
CA GLU A 428 -22.72 9.50 12.84
C GLU A 428 -24.16 9.89 12.46
N LYS A 429 -25.09 9.88 13.42
CA LYS A 429 -26.49 10.29 13.21
C LYS A 429 -26.65 11.79 12.99
N PHE A 430 -25.75 12.59 13.56
CA PHE A 430 -25.69 14.03 13.37
C PHE A 430 -25.01 14.46 12.05
N LYS A 431 -24.64 13.53 11.15
CA LYS A 431 -23.94 13.83 9.86
C LYS A 431 -24.58 14.97 9.07
N SER A 432 -25.91 15.05 9.04
CA SER A 432 -26.63 16.11 8.36
C SER A 432 -26.42 17.49 9.01
N LYS A 433 -26.33 17.57 10.34
CA LYS A 433 -26.01 18.79 11.08
C LYS A 433 -24.55 19.20 10.89
N TYR A 434 -23.61 18.26 10.97
CA TYR A 434 -22.20 18.53 10.67
C TYR A 434 -22.00 19.01 9.22
N LYS A 435 -22.74 18.44 8.26
CA LYS A 435 -22.69 18.85 6.86
C LYS A 435 -23.15 20.30 6.64
N ASN A 436 -24.12 20.76 7.43
CA ASN A 436 -24.66 22.12 7.35
C ASN A 436 -23.85 23.12 8.19
N LEU A 437 -22.98 22.67 9.11
CA LEU A 437 -22.22 23.57 9.98
C LEU A 437 -20.80 23.76 9.41
N PRO A 438 -20.26 25.00 9.35
CA PRO A 438 -18.86 25.20 8.97
C PRO A 438 -17.91 24.38 9.87
N ARG A 439 -16.89 23.76 9.26
CA ARG A 439 -16.05 22.74 9.90
C ARG A 439 -15.36 23.24 11.17
N LYS A 440 -14.99 24.52 11.21
CA LYS A 440 -14.39 25.18 12.39
C LYS A 440 -15.27 25.14 13.63
N PHE A 441 -16.58 24.95 13.49
CA PHE A 441 -17.52 24.87 14.61
C PHE A 441 -17.83 23.43 15.05
N HIS A 442 -17.36 22.42 14.31
CA HIS A 442 -17.58 21.00 14.66
C HIS A 442 -17.05 20.64 16.06
N PRO A 443 -15.89 21.14 16.53
CA PRO A 443 -15.41 20.85 17.90
C PRO A 443 -16.38 21.33 18.99
N TYR A 444 -17.03 22.49 18.82
CA TYR A 444 -17.98 23.00 19.82
C TYR A 444 -19.28 22.19 19.84
N LEU A 445 -19.74 21.73 18.67
CA LEU A 445 -20.88 20.80 18.59
C LEU A 445 -20.54 19.46 19.28
N ASP A 446 -19.33 18.92 19.05
CA ASP A 446 -18.85 17.72 19.73
C ASP A 446 -18.89 17.89 21.27
N GLU A 447 -18.42 19.02 21.77
CA GLU A 447 -18.37 19.31 23.21
C GLU A 447 -19.77 19.45 23.83
N ILE A 448 -20.70 20.11 23.14
CA ILE A 448 -22.11 20.22 23.59
C ILE A 448 -22.77 18.83 23.64
N ILE A 449 -22.59 18.00 22.61
CA ILE A 449 -23.14 16.63 22.60
C ILE A 449 -22.55 15.83 23.76
N ARG A 450 -21.24 15.89 24.00
CA ARG A 450 -20.58 15.22 25.14
C ARG A 450 -21.15 15.69 26.47
N LYS A 451 -21.32 17.01 26.63
CA LYS A 451 -21.89 17.60 27.85
C LYS A 451 -23.31 17.10 28.10
N LEU A 452 -24.16 17.11 27.06
CA LEU A 452 -25.55 16.65 27.15
C LEU A 452 -25.64 15.15 27.47
N ILE A 453 -24.77 14.30 26.91
CA ILE A 453 -24.72 12.87 27.25
C ILE A 453 -24.29 12.68 28.72
N SER A 454 -23.32 13.45 29.20
CA SER A 454 -22.79 13.29 30.58
C SER A 454 -23.75 13.77 31.68
N GLY A 455 -24.74 14.59 31.33
CA GLY A 455 -25.75 15.12 32.25
C GLY A 455 -27.11 14.42 32.18
N LEU A 456 -27.26 13.44 31.29
CA LEU A 456 -28.39 12.51 31.20
C LEU A 456 -28.05 11.22 31.96
#